data_AF-H2C1B7-F1
#
_entry.id   AF-H2C1B7-F1
#
_cell.length_a   1.000
_cell.length_b   1.000
_cell.length_c   1.000
_cell.angle_alpha   90.00
_cell.angle_beta   90.00
_cell.angle_gamma   90.00
#
_symmetry.space_group_name_H-M   'P 1'
#
loop_
_entity.id
_entity.type
_entity.pdbx_description
1 polymer ?
#
loop_
_entity_poly.entity_id
_entity_poly.type
_entity_poly.pdbx_seq_one_letter_code
_entity_poly.pdbx_strand_id
1 'polypeptide(L)'
;MILNNEVSKVIAYPDRLVRFGFEILEEVCKAHSCELVVLNREDKTPEQELIEDLISILVSFSEKLQGMGSHKYEKVRKCVEEIKA
;
A
#
# COMPACT_ATOMS: atom_id res chain seq x y z
N MET A 1 6.75 16.24 11.07
CA MET A 1 5.47 15.82 11.69
C MET A 1 5.69 14.67 12.68
N ILE A 2 5.46 13.37 12.39
CA ILE A 2 5.69 12.30 13.40
C ILE A 2 7.17 12.21 13.81
N LEU A 3 8.08 12.15 12.82
CA LEU A 3 9.52 12.06 13.06
C LEU A 3 10.13 13.27 13.81
N ASN A 4 9.40 14.39 13.85
CA ASN A 4 9.81 15.60 14.57
C ASN A 4 9.18 15.70 15.98
N ASN A 5 8.44 14.68 16.42
CA ASN A 5 7.65 14.70 17.67
C ASN A 5 6.55 15.78 17.69
N GLU A 6 6.04 16.19 16.54
CA GLU A 6 4.99 17.22 16.42
C GLU A 6 3.58 16.63 16.45
N VAL A 7 3.44 15.31 16.47
CA VAL A 7 2.15 14.59 16.36
C VAL A 7 2.01 13.64 17.54
N SER A 8 0.96 13.83 18.34
CA SER A 8 0.64 12.98 19.49
C SER A 8 -0.30 11.82 19.16
N LYS A 9 -1.09 11.92 18.07
CA LYS A 9 -2.06 10.91 17.66
C LYS A 9 -2.23 10.87 16.15
N VAL A 10 -2.24 9.67 15.59
CA VAL A 10 -2.58 9.38 14.19
C VAL A 10 -3.84 8.53 14.18
N ILE A 11 -4.83 8.94 13.40
CA ILE A 11 -6.05 8.16 13.18
C ILE A 11 -6.01 7.63 11.75
N ALA A 12 -6.07 6.31 11.62
CA ALA A 12 -5.83 5.59 10.39
C ALA A 12 -6.93 4.55 10.16
N TYR A 13 -7.14 4.17 8.90
CA TYR A 13 -7.77 2.89 8.57
C TYR A 13 -6.63 1.95 8.16
N PRO A 14 -6.63 0.66 8.56
CA PRO A 14 -5.49 -0.21 8.35
C PRO A 14 -5.04 -0.19 6.87
N ASP A 15 -6.01 -0.19 5.97
CA ASP A 15 -5.81 -0.36 4.53
C ASP A 15 -5.57 0.99 3.79
N ARG A 16 -5.78 2.13 4.46
CA ARG A 16 -5.58 3.47 3.89
C ARG A 16 -4.29 4.15 4.31
N LEU A 17 -3.67 3.72 5.42
CA LEU A 17 -2.41 4.31 5.86
C LEU A 17 -1.26 3.78 5.01
N VAL A 18 -1.14 2.45 4.93
CA VAL A 18 -0.22 1.72 4.05
C VAL A 18 -0.76 0.32 3.78
N ARG A 19 -0.58 -0.19 2.56
CA ARG A 19 -0.85 -1.60 2.25
C ARG A 19 0.21 -2.56 2.80
N PHE A 20 1.45 -2.09 2.90
CA PHE A 20 2.59 -2.86 3.40
C PHE A 20 3.40 -2.03 4.39
N GLY A 21 3.99 -2.70 5.38
CA GLY A 21 4.85 -2.04 6.36
C GLY A 21 4.09 -1.27 7.43
N PHE A 22 2.89 -1.74 7.78
CA PHE A 22 2.13 -1.20 8.91
C PHE A 22 2.93 -1.30 10.21
N GLU A 23 3.64 -2.41 10.39
CA GLU A 23 4.52 -2.68 11.54
C GLU A 23 5.64 -1.63 11.65
N ILE A 24 6.15 -1.14 10.51
CA ILE A 24 7.16 -0.08 10.50
C ILE A 24 6.53 1.21 11.04
N LEU A 25 5.30 1.53 10.63
CA LEU A 25 4.59 2.69 11.16
C LEU A 25 4.26 2.55 12.64
N GLU A 26 3.90 1.35 13.10
CA GLU A 26 3.71 1.09 14.54
C GLU A 26 4.99 1.37 15.32
N GLU A 27 6.13 0.85 14.86
CA GLU A 27 7.42 1.08 15.53
C GLU A 27 7.86 2.55 15.49
N VAL A 28 7.63 3.24 14.38
CA VAL A 28 7.87 4.70 14.29
C VAL A 28 6.97 5.46 15.25
N CYS A 29 5.67 5.14 15.32
CA CYS A 29 4.76 5.82 16.23
C CYS A 29 5.15 5.59 17.69
N LYS A 30 5.50 4.35 18.07
CA LYS A 30 6.01 4.00 19.41
C LYS A 30 7.27 4.78 19.76
N ALA A 31 8.23 4.85 18.85
CA ALA A 31 9.49 5.57 19.07
C ALA A 31 9.28 7.08 19.31
N HIS A 32 8.22 7.65 18.75
CA HIS A 32 7.90 9.08 18.82
C HIS A 32 6.76 9.42 19.80
N SER A 33 6.40 8.50 20.71
CA SER A 33 5.29 8.69 21.66
C SER A 33 3.97 9.11 20.99
N CYS A 34 3.75 8.61 19.78
CA CYS A 34 2.57 8.90 18.98
C CYS A 34 1.57 7.75 19.11
N GLU A 35 0.32 8.06 19.46
CA GLU A 35 -0.75 7.08 19.56
C GLU A 35 -1.30 6.76 18.15
N LEU A 36 -1.17 5.51 17.70
CA LEU A 36 -1.79 5.04 16.47
C LEU A 36 -3.17 4.45 16.76
N VAL A 37 -4.22 5.12 16.28
CA VAL A 37 -5.62 4.67 16.41
C VAL A 37 -6.09 4.14 15.07
N VAL A 38 -6.42 2.86 15.03
CA VAL A 38 -6.95 2.19 13.84
C VAL A 38 -8.47 2.14 13.91
N LEU A 39 -9.12 2.76 12.93
CA LEU A 39 -10.57 2.73 12.75
C LEU A 39 -10.93 1.68 11.70
N ASN A 40 -12.06 1.01 11.88
CA ASN A 40 -12.61 0.11 10.87
C ASN A 40 -13.63 0.89 10.01
N ARG A 41 -13.57 0.73 8.69
CA ARG A 41 -14.54 1.32 7.74
C ARG A 41 -15.06 0.23 6.82
N GLU A 42 -16.34 0.32 6.46
CA GLU A 42 -17.03 -0.63 5.56
C GLU A 42 -17.29 -0.01 4.17
N ASP A 43 -16.54 1.03 3.78
CA ASP A 43 -16.83 1.80 2.55
C ASP A 43 -16.64 0.98 1.25
N LYS A 44 -15.79 -0.07 1.28
CA LYS A 44 -15.55 -0.99 0.16
C LYS A 44 -15.48 -2.43 0.67
N THR A 45 -15.78 -3.38 -0.21
CA THR A 45 -15.52 -4.79 0.12
C THR A 45 -14.01 -5.05 0.20
N PRO A 46 -13.53 -5.90 1.13
CA PRO A 46 -12.11 -6.26 1.21
C PRO A 46 -11.53 -6.77 -0.11
N GLU A 47 -12.35 -7.44 -0.91
CA GLU A 47 -11.98 -7.95 -2.23
C GLU A 47 -11.64 -6.82 -3.22
N GLN A 48 -12.50 -5.80 -3.32
CA GLN A 48 -12.27 -4.67 -4.21
C GLN A 48 -10.98 -3.92 -3.84
N GLU A 49 -10.74 -3.71 -2.54
CA GLU A 49 -9.52 -3.04 -2.08
C GLU A 49 -8.26 -3.86 -2.38
N LEU A 50 -8.32 -5.19 -2.29
CA LEU A 50 -7.19 -6.05 -2.63
C LEU A 50 -6.89 -6.04 -4.14
N ILE A 51 -7.93 -6.04 -4.98
CA ILE A 51 -7.78 -5.99 -6.44
C ILE A 51 -7.15 -4.66 -6.86
N GLU A 52 -7.62 -3.53 -6.35
CA GLU A 52 -7.08 -2.20 -6.66
C GLU A 52 -5.58 -2.10 -6.32
N ASP A 53 -5.18 -2.62 -5.17
CA ASP A 53 -3.79 -2.61 -4.74
C ASP A 53 -2.92 -3.56 -5.56
N LEU A 54 -3.43 -4.75 -5.89
CA LEU A 54 -2.72 -5.69 -6.75
C LEU A 54 -2.45 -5.08 -8.14
N ILE A 55 -3.46 -4.43 -8.74
CA ILE A 55 -3.30 -3.73 -10.03
C ILE A 55 -2.20 -2.67 -9.90
N SER A 56 -2.22 -1.86 -8.84
CA SER A 56 -1.24 -0.80 -8.61
C SER A 56 0.19 -1.34 -8.50
N ILE A 57 0.37 -2.45 -7.77
CA ILE A 57 1.65 -3.15 -7.65
C ILE A 57 2.10 -3.65 -9.03
N LEU A 58 1.25 -4.39 -9.75
CA LEU A 58 1.61 -4.97 -11.04
C LEU A 58 1.98 -3.90 -12.08
N VAL A 59 1.26 -2.79 -12.12
CA VAL A 59 1.60 -1.65 -12.98
C VAL A 59 2.99 -1.12 -12.65
N SER A 60 3.28 -0.82 -11.38
CA SER A 60 4.61 -0.33 -10.96
C SER A 60 5.74 -1.31 -11.31
N PHE A 61 5.51 -2.61 -11.13
CA PHE A 61 6.50 -3.63 -11.48
C PHE A 61 6.68 -3.78 -13.00
N SER A 62 5.62 -3.63 -13.78
CA SER A 62 5.69 -3.72 -15.25
C SER A 62 6.60 -2.63 -15.83
N GLU A 63 6.50 -1.39 -15.35
CA GLU A 63 7.35 -0.28 -15.78
C GLU A 63 8.83 -0.52 -15.47
N LYS A 64 9.12 -1.04 -14.27
CA LYS A 64 10.49 -1.39 -13.86
C LYS A 64 11.07 -2.51 -14.74
N LEU A 65 10.28 -3.56 -14.99
CA LEU A 65 10.71 -4.68 -15.84
C LEU A 65 10.93 -4.25 -17.29
N GLN A 66 10.11 -3.32 -17.79
CA GLN A 66 10.29 -2.73 -19.11
C GLN A 66 11.60 -1.96 -19.20
N GLY A 67 11.88 -1.08 -18.22
CA GLY A 67 13.12 -0.31 -18.16
C GLY A 67 14.38 -1.20 -18.06
N MET A 68 14.26 -2.38 -17.47
CA MET A 68 15.33 -3.37 -17.37
C MET A 68 15.46 -4.29 -18.60
N GLY A 69 14.60 -4.15 -19.62
CA GLY A 69 14.59 -5.04 -20.79
C GLY A 69 14.25 -6.50 -20.47
N SER A 70 13.50 -6.75 -19.39
CA SER A 70 13.22 -8.12 -18.93
C SER A 70 12.19 -8.83 -19.81
N HIS A 71 12.48 -10.07 -20.22
CA HIS A 71 11.51 -10.95 -20.89
C HIS A 71 10.26 -11.25 -20.04
N LYS A 72 10.27 -10.93 -18.74
CA LYS A 72 9.11 -11.08 -17.85
C LYS A 72 8.08 -9.95 -18.03
N TYR A 73 8.45 -8.84 -18.67
CA TYR A 73 7.56 -7.70 -18.90
C TYR A 73 6.24 -8.11 -19.56
N GLU A 74 6.30 -8.85 -20.67
CA GLU A 74 5.09 -9.28 -21.40
C GLU A 74 4.15 -10.14 -20.56
N LYS A 75 4.68 -10.93 -19.61
CA LYS A 75 3.84 -11.73 -18.71
C LYS A 75 3.09 -10.83 -17.73
N VAL A 76 3.79 -9.88 -17.11
CA VAL A 76 3.18 -8.95 -16.15
C VAL A 76 2.19 -8.02 -16.83
N ARG A 77 2.50 -7.53 -18.03
CA ARG A 77 1.59 -6.69 -18.84
C ARG A 77 0.28 -7.42 -19.14
N LYS A 78 0.35 -8.68 -19.58
CA LYS A 78 -0.85 -9.50 -19.83
C LYS A 78 -1.69 -9.70 -18.57
N CYS A 79 -1.05 -10.00 -17.43
CA CYS A 79 -1.78 -10.11 -16.16
C CYS A 79 -2.53 -8.81 -15.81
N VAL A 80 -1.95 -7.64 -16.04
CA VAL A 80 -2.63 -6.36 -15.80
C VAL A 80 -3.83 -6.16 -16.75
N GLU A 81 -3.71 -6.58 -18.01
CA GLU A 81 -4.80 -6.51 -18.99
C GLU A 81 -5.96 -7.45 -18.65
N GLU A 82 -5.65 -8.66 -18.18
CA GLU A 82 -6.65 -9.67 -17.76
C GLU A 82 -7.41 -9.23 -16.49
N ILE A 83 -6.74 -8.60 -15.53
CA ILE A 83 -7.37 -8.16 -14.27
C ILE A 83 -8.24 -6.90 -14.48
N LYS A 84 -7.98 -6.11 -15.53
CA LYS A 84 -8.78 -4.92 -15.87
C LYS A 84 -10.00 -5.22 -16.76
N ALA A 85 -10.09 -6.42 -17.34
CA ALA A 85 -11.16 -6.85 -18.22
C ALA A 85 -12.38 -7.35 -17.43
#